data_AF-A0A8B6BU07-F1
#
_entry.id   AF-A0A8B6BU07-F1
#
_cell.length_a   1.000
_cell.length_b   1.000
_cell.length_c   1.000
_cell.angle_alpha   90.00
_cell.angle_beta   90.00
_cell.angle_gamma   90.00
#
_symmetry.space_group_name_H-M   'P 1'
#
loop_
_entity.id
_entity.type
_entity.pdbx_description
1 polymer ?
#
loop_
_entity_poly.entity_id
_entity_poly.type
_entity_poly.pdbx_seq_one_letter_code
_entity_poly.pdbx_strand_id
1 'polypeptide(L)'
;MSVNSSAVLHLTFYAPFKPGHKGTLAERARALNLEPLAITFLERPWEGKLEQYVDPNVKGLQKLSDVETGVKHILADIIHKHKDSMDFIRGWSKYRDIKLVTSECKPKKSGKNEDSKTVKNAEMKKVVKKEVNIKEESRHKYEQYFNSNFNVCYIKPHQVLAINRGEHNKFLAVKIDVPDKVKSMYERQCSQNFIHRVHQGTYAMNIITQAISDAYDRLAQPQMIRLIRSELTKKAEKASIEVFATNLKNLLLASPVKGKCILGLDPGFKNGCKVAVITATGQIVHTEIVYIHDYKSNKYDEKMKILQMIKQYGCEIFAIGNGVACRESETYVSNLIKEEHLKMNYCVVDESGASIYSVSDQAKKELPTLDPSLRGAVSIARRLLDPLAELVKIEPKHIGVGQYQHDMPENQLKLSLDSVVEECVSFVGVDVNTGSESLLR
;
A
#
# COMPACT_ATOMS: atom_id res chain seq x y z
N MET A 1 -6.99 23.08 -6.26
CA MET A 1 -6.57 21.74 -6.73
C MET A 1 -7.45 21.37 -7.92
N SER A 2 -6.94 21.61 -9.13
CA SER A 2 -7.58 21.26 -10.39
C SER A 2 -7.56 19.73 -10.55
N VAL A 3 -8.70 19.08 -10.29
CA VAL A 3 -8.87 17.66 -10.60
C VAL A 3 -8.92 17.56 -12.11
N ASN A 4 -8.08 16.70 -12.69
CA ASN A 4 -7.91 16.47 -14.12
C ASN A 4 -9.27 16.40 -14.87
N SER A 5 -9.69 17.54 -15.42
CA SER A 5 -11.05 17.78 -15.94
C SER A 5 -11.39 16.90 -17.17
N SER A 6 -10.38 16.54 -17.97
CA SER A 6 -10.56 15.83 -19.23
C SER A 6 -11.07 14.39 -19.07
N ALA A 7 -10.48 13.59 -18.18
CA ALA A 7 -10.94 12.21 -17.92
C ALA A 7 -12.29 12.18 -17.17
N VAL A 8 -12.56 13.22 -16.38
CA VAL A 8 -13.76 13.37 -15.54
C VAL A 8 -14.97 13.80 -16.38
N LEU A 9 -14.78 14.64 -17.39
CA LEU A 9 -15.82 15.01 -18.37
C LEU A 9 -16.30 13.79 -19.16
N HIS A 10 -15.38 12.94 -19.62
CA HIS A 10 -15.69 11.78 -20.47
C HIS A 10 -16.62 10.75 -19.78
N LEU A 11 -16.47 10.53 -18.47
CA LEU A 11 -17.32 9.60 -17.71
C LEU A 11 -18.72 10.15 -17.41
N THR A 12 -18.89 11.47 -17.34
CA THR A 12 -20.18 12.12 -17.01
C THR A 12 -21.16 12.07 -18.16
N PHE A 13 -20.68 12.35 -19.37
CA PHE A 13 -21.51 12.28 -20.57
C PHE A 13 -21.78 10.84 -21.00
N TYR A 14 -20.88 9.89 -20.71
CA TYR A 14 -21.03 8.50 -21.12
C TYR A 14 -21.89 7.64 -20.19
N ALA A 15 -22.00 7.98 -18.89
CA ALA A 15 -22.73 7.18 -17.90
C ALA A 15 -24.21 6.89 -18.27
N PRO A 16 -24.98 7.85 -18.83
CA PRO A 16 -26.34 7.59 -19.31
C PRO A 16 -26.42 6.56 -20.45
N PHE A 17 -25.40 6.51 -21.30
CA PHE A 17 -25.37 5.65 -22.50
C PHE A 17 -24.76 4.27 -22.26
N LYS A 18 -24.19 4.03 -21.08
CA LYS A 18 -23.63 2.72 -20.75
C LYS A 18 -24.77 1.77 -20.32
N PRO A 19 -25.04 0.69 -21.07
CA PRO A 19 -26.04 -0.30 -20.67
C PRO A 19 -25.64 -0.93 -19.32
N GLY A 20 -26.63 -1.15 -18.46
CA GLY A 20 -26.40 -1.83 -17.19
C GLY A 20 -26.03 -3.30 -17.42
N HIS A 21 -25.45 -3.94 -16.41
CA HIS A 21 -25.32 -5.39 -16.43
C HIS A 21 -26.73 -6.03 -16.45
N LYS A 22 -26.97 -7.04 -17.30
CA LYS A 22 -28.29 -7.71 -17.47
C LYS A 22 -28.89 -8.21 -16.15
N GLY A 23 -28.05 -8.47 -15.15
CA GLY A 23 -28.47 -8.91 -13.82
C GLY A 23 -29.01 -7.81 -12.89
N THR A 24 -28.94 -6.52 -13.24
CA THR A 24 -29.43 -5.43 -12.37
C THR A 24 -30.96 -5.39 -12.32
N LEU A 25 -31.52 -4.81 -11.26
CA LEU A 25 -32.97 -4.70 -11.09
C LEU A 25 -33.63 -3.85 -12.17
N ALA A 26 -32.97 -2.77 -12.61
CA ALA A 26 -33.45 -1.92 -13.70
C ALA A 26 -33.45 -2.65 -15.05
N GLU A 27 -32.35 -3.34 -15.41
CA GLU A 27 -32.29 -4.10 -16.67
C GLU A 27 -33.29 -5.26 -16.71
N ARG A 28 -33.55 -5.93 -15.58
CA ARG A 28 -34.61 -6.94 -15.50
C ARG A 28 -36.00 -6.33 -15.74
N ALA A 29 -36.26 -5.14 -15.21
CA ALA A 29 -37.52 -4.44 -15.44
C ALA A 29 -37.63 -3.92 -16.88
N ARG A 30 -36.53 -3.46 -17.50
CA ARG A 30 -36.49 -3.10 -18.92
C ARG A 30 -36.81 -4.29 -19.82
N ALA A 31 -36.28 -5.48 -19.49
CA ALA A 31 -36.57 -6.72 -20.20
C ALA A 31 -38.05 -7.14 -20.12
N LEU A 32 -38.80 -6.63 -19.15
CA LEU A 32 -40.26 -6.78 -19.03
C LEU A 32 -41.05 -5.65 -19.73
N ASN A 33 -40.38 -4.83 -20.54
CA ASN A 33 -40.97 -3.68 -21.25
C ASN A 33 -41.60 -2.60 -20.36
N LEU A 34 -41.09 -2.42 -19.13
CA LEU A 34 -41.59 -1.40 -18.19
C LEU A 34 -40.96 0.00 -18.39
N GLU A 35 -39.98 0.14 -19.27
CA GLU A 35 -39.27 1.40 -19.50
C GLU A 35 -40.13 2.53 -20.10
N PRO A 36 -40.98 2.28 -21.12
CA PRO A 36 -41.89 3.31 -21.63
C PRO A 36 -42.82 3.87 -20.53
N LEU A 37 -43.28 2.99 -19.63
CA LEU A 37 -44.09 3.37 -18.49
C LEU A 37 -43.31 4.26 -17.51
N ALA A 38 -42.07 3.89 -17.17
CA ALA A 38 -41.21 4.70 -16.32
C ALA A 38 -40.93 6.10 -16.92
N ILE A 39 -40.68 6.19 -18.23
CA ILE A 39 -40.50 7.48 -18.92
C ILE A 39 -41.80 8.30 -18.86
N THR A 40 -42.96 7.66 -19.05
CA THR A 40 -44.27 8.32 -18.93
C THR A 40 -44.44 8.95 -17.54
N PHE A 41 -44.03 8.26 -16.47
CA PHE A 41 -44.06 8.85 -15.12
C PHE A 41 -43.19 10.11 -14.96
N LEU A 42 -42.10 10.25 -15.72
CA LEU A 42 -41.24 11.44 -15.69
C LEU A 42 -41.77 12.58 -16.57
N GLU A 43 -42.26 12.26 -17.77
CA GLU A 43 -42.64 13.27 -18.77
C GLU A 43 -44.10 13.70 -18.66
N ARG A 44 -45.00 12.74 -18.43
CA ARG A 44 -46.46 12.90 -18.38
C ARG A 44 -47.06 12.09 -17.21
N PRO A 45 -46.81 12.50 -15.96
CA PRO A 45 -47.17 11.73 -14.77
C PRO A 45 -48.66 11.35 -14.67
N TRP A 46 -49.56 12.13 -15.29
CA TRP A 46 -51.02 11.89 -15.32
C TRP A 46 -51.44 10.75 -16.27
N GLU A 47 -50.56 10.28 -17.15
CA GLU A 47 -50.83 9.20 -18.13
C GLU A 47 -50.37 7.82 -17.63
N GLY A 48 -49.64 7.74 -16.51
CA GLY A 48 -49.08 6.50 -15.97
C GLY A 48 -50.11 5.55 -15.37
N LYS A 49 -50.62 4.60 -16.17
CA LYS A 49 -51.56 3.56 -15.73
C LYS A 49 -50.82 2.22 -15.52
N LEU A 50 -50.50 1.91 -14.26
CA LEU A 50 -49.76 0.69 -13.91
C LEU A 50 -50.56 -0.59 -14.15
N GLU A 51 -51.88 -0.54 -14.01
CA GLU A 51 -52.78 -1.68 -14.08
C GLU A 51 -52.75 -2.36 -15.47
N GLN A 52 -52.44 -1.59 -16.51
CA GLN A 52 -52.37 -2.08 -17.89
C GLN A 52 -51.17 -3.00 -18.16
N TYR A 53 -50.18 -3.00 -17.26
CA TYR A 53 -48.95 -3.77 -17.38
C TYR A 53 -48.93 -5.01 -16.46
N VAL A 54 -50.03 -5.28 -15.75
CA VAL A 54 -50.17 -6.48 -14.92
C VAL A 54 -50.52 -7.67 -15.81
N ASP A 55 -49.64 -8.67 -15.82
CA ASP A 55 -49.84 -9.95 -16.51
C ASP A 55 -49.60 -11.12 -15.54
N PRO A 56 -50.66 -11.82 -15.11
CA PRO A 56 -50.54 -12.98 -14.23
C PRO A 56 -49.64 -14.11 -14.77
N ASN A 57 -49.49 -14.19 -16.09
CA ASN A 57 -48.72 -15.24 -16.76
C ASN A 57 -47.22 -14.93 -16.85
N VAL A 58 -46.82 -13.67 -16.64
CA VAL A 58 -45.43 -13.24 -16.74
C VAL A 58 -44.85 -13.05 -15.33
N LYS A 59 -43.84 -13.86 -15.00
CA LYS A 59 -43.12 -13.76 -13.72
C LYS A 59 -42.49 -12.36 -13.58
N GLY A 60 -42.88 -11.62 -12.55
CA GLY A 60 -42.42 -10.24 -12.32
C GLY A 60 -43.41 -9.14 -12.77
N LEU A 61 -44.55 -9.52 -13.36
CA LEU A 61 -45.68 -8.64 -13.68
C LEU A 61 -47.01 -9.12 -13.07
N GLN A 62 -46.95 -10.11 -12.16
CA GLN A 62 -48.13 -10.84 -11.70
C GLN A 62 -49.06 -9.98 -10.83
N LYS A 63 -48.50 -9.00 -10.13
CA LYS A 63 -49.21 -8.08 -9.25
C LYS A 63 -48.86 -6.64 -9.58
N LEU A 64 -49.77 -5.73 -9.24
CA LEU A 64 -49.54 -4.28 -9.34
C LEU A 64 -48.26 -3.84 -8.60
N SER A 65 -47.98 -4.45 -7.44
CA SER A 65 -46.75 -4.20 -6.67
C SER A 65 -45.47 -4.56 -7.43
N ASP A 66 -45.53 -5.58 -8.28
CA ASP A 66 -44.37 -6.05 -9.05
C ASP A 66 -44.06 -5.04 -10.17
N VAL A 67 -45.09 -4.58 -10.87
CA VAL A 67 -45.00 -3.52 -11.88
C VAL A 67 -44.49 -2.22 -11.26
N GLU A 68 -45.07 -1.79 -10.13
CA GLU A 68 -44.64 -0.59 -9.41
C GLU A 68 -43.16 -0.68 -9.01
N THR A 69 -42.74 -1.83 -8.48
CA THR A 69 -41.35 -2.07 -8.08
C THR A 69 -40.41 -2.04 -9.30
N GLY A 70 -40.81 -2.65 -10.42
CA GLY A 70 -40.06 -2.59 -11.67
C GLY A 70 -39.89 -1.17 -12.20
N VAL A 71 -40.96 -0.38 -12.22
CA VAL A 71 -40.93 1.04 -12.62
C VAL A 71 -40.01 1.84 -11.69
N LYS A 72 -40.12 1.66 -10.36
CA LYS A 72 -39.24 2.33 -9.38
C LYS A 72 -37.76 2.04 -9.62
N HIS A 73 -37.41 0.78 -9.93
CA HIS A 73 -36.02 0.43 -10.22
C HIS A 73 -35.47 1.10 -11.50
N ILE A 74 -36.29 1.23 -12.55
CA ILE A 74 -35.92 1.93 -13.78
C ILE A 74 -35.75 3.43 -13.52
N LEU A 75 -36.72 4.05 -12.84
CA LEU A 75 -36.65 5.45 -12.43
C LEU A 75 -35.41 5.74 -11.60
N ALA A 76 -35.09 4.87 -10.63
CA ALA A 76 -33.90 5.00 -9.80
C ALA A 76 -32.60 4.95 -10.63
N ASP A 77 -32.53 4.08 -11.65
CA ASP A 77 -31.39 4.01 -12.58
C ASP A 77 -31.26 5.27 -13.44
N ILE A 78 -32.38 5.81 -13.95
CA ILE A 78 -32.42 7.06 -14.71
C ILE A 78 -31.95 8.24 -13.85
N ILE A 79 -32.51 8.38 -12.65
CA ILE A 79 -32.15 9.44 -11.69
C ILE A 79 -30.68 9.34 -11.32
N HIS A 80 -30.18 8.14 -11.03
CA HIS A 80 -28.77 7.92 -10.67
C HIS A 80 -27.81 8.34 -11.78
N LYS A 81 -28.13 8.02 -13.04
CA LYS A 81 -27.31 8.37 -14.21
C LYS A 81 -27.41 9.84 -14.61
N HIS A 82 -28.35 10.60 -14.05
CA HIS A 82 -28.48 12.02 -14.32
C HIS A 82 -27.23 12.80 -13.91
N LYS A 83 -26.88 13.83 -14.68
CA LYS A 83 -25.67 14.64 -14.46
C LYS A 83 -25.59 15.17 -13.03
N ASP A 84 -26.68 15.74 -12.52
CA ASP A 84 -26.69 16.36 -11.19
C ASP A 84 -26.49 15.33 -10.06
N SER A 85 -26.98 14.11 -10.24
CA SER A 85 -26.75 13.00 -9.30
C SER A 85 -25.28 12.59 -9.31
N MET A 86 -24.67 12.50 -10.50
CA MET A 86 -23.25 12.19 -10.64
C MET A 86 -22.36 13.30 -10.07
N ASP A 87 -22.72 14.57 -10.29
CA ASP A 87 -22.01 15.73 -9.76
C ASP A 87 -22.16 15.83 -8.24
N PHE A 88 -23.32 15.44 -7.68
CA PHE A 88 -23.50 15.30 -6.24
C PHE A 88 -22.54 14.27 -5.65
N ILE A 89 -22.49 13.06 -6.25
CA ILE A 89 -21.62 11.96 -5.80
C ILE A 89 -20.15 12.39 -5.81
N ARG A 90 -19.71 13.14 -6.83
CA ARG A 90 -18.34 13.67 -6.93
C ARG A 90 -18.08 14.84 -6.00
N GLY A 91 -19.12 15.60 -5.67
CA GLY A 91 -19.10 16.69 -4.70
C GLY A 91 -18.93 16.23 -3.25
N TRP A 92 -18.71 14.92 -3.00
CA TRP A 92 -18.62 14.33 -1.67
C TRP A 92 -17.67 15.07 -0.73
N SER A 93 -16.57 15.60 -1.27
CA SER A 93 -15.54 16.29 -0.49
C SER A 93 -16.06 17.56 0.20
N LYS A 94 -17.20 18.13 -0.24
CA LYS A 94 -17.87 19.25 0.41
C LYS A 94 -18.46 18.87 1.77
N TYR A 95 -18.77 17.60 1.99
CA TYR A 95 -19.38 17.12 3.24
C TYR A 95 -18.29 16.75 4.25
N ARG A 96 -18.00 17.70 5.15
CA ARG A 96 -16.97 17.56 6.18
C ARG A 96 -17.32 16.51 7.24
N ASP A 97 -18.57 16.06 7.34
CA ASP A 97 -19.01 15.16 8.39
C ASP A 97 -18.92 13.67 8.02
N ILE A 98 -18.52 13.34 6.78
CA ILE A 98 -18.31 11.95 6.37
C ILE A 98 -17.10 11.38 7.13
N LYS A 99 -17.27 10.18 7.68
CA LYS A 99 -16.24 9.53 8.50
C LYS A 99 -15.83 8.20 7.88
N LEU A 100 -14.55 7.88 7.96
CA LEU A 100 -14.04 6.53 7.82
C LEU A 100 -14.01 5.93 9.22
N VAL A 101 -14.75 4.86 9.42
CA VAL A 101 -14.86 4.15 10.70
C VAL A 101 -14.15 2.80 10.57
N THR A 102 -13.32 2.50 11.55
CA THR A 102 -12.61 1.24 11.65
C THR A 102 -13.08 0.47 12.88
N SER A 103 -13.29 -0.83 12.74
CA SER A 103 -13.59 -1.73 13.85
C SER A 103 -12.65 -2.91 13.84
N GLU A 104 -12.47 -3.51 15.01
CA GLU A 104 -11.61 -4.68 15.15
C GLU A 104 -12.29 -5.92 14.58
N CYS A 105 -11.60 -6.65 13.70
CA CYS A 105 -12.04 -7.98 13.30
C CYS A 105 -11.73 -8.98 14.43
N LYS A 106 -12.77 -9.48 15.11
CA LYS A 106 -12.61 -10.60 16.02
C LYS A 106 -12.09 -11.80 15.23
N PRO A 107 -11.04 -12.51 15.70
CA PRO A 107 -10.60 -13.71 15.03
C PRO A 107 -11.79 -14.68 14.97
N LYS A 108 -12.03 -15.31 13.80
CA LYS A 108 -12.90 -16.48 13.78
C LYS A 108 -12.31 -17.44 14.79
N LYS A 109 -13.00 -17.66 15.92
CA LYS A 109 -12.72 -18.83 16.76
C LYS A 109 -12.78 -20.00 15.79
N SER A 110 -11.65 -20.65 15.54
CA SER A 110 -11.67 -21.99 14.95
C SER A 110 -12.72 -22.76 15.75
N GLY A 111 -13.81 -23.14 15.09
CA GLY A 111 -14.88 -23.87 15.75
C GLY A 111 -14.25 -24.99 16.56
N LYS A 112 -14.61 -25.06 17.84
CA LYS A 112 -14.46 -26.28 18.63
C LYS A 112 -15.33 -27.33 17.96
N ASN A 113 -14.83 -27.97 16.90
CA ASN A 113 -15.21 -29.35 16.67
C ASN A 113 -14.30 -30.15 17.59
N GLU A 114 -14.82 -30.38 18.79
CA GLU A 114 -14.42 -31.47 19.67
C GLU A 114 -14.69 -32.77 18.93
N ASP A 115 -13.80 -33.14 18.01
CA ASP A 115 -13.60 -34.52 17.63
C ASP A 115 -12.10 -34.81 17.69
N SER A 116 -11.72 -35.18 18.91
CA SER A 116 -10.48 -35.83 19.28
C SER A 116 -10.14 -37.00 18.33
N LYS A 117 -9.26 -36.76 17.36
CA LYS A 117 -8.34 -37.78 16.83
C LYS A 117 -6.92 -37.22 16.68
N THR A 118 -6.14 -37.41 17.74
CA THR A 118 -4.69 -37.67 17.75
C THR A 118 -3.86 -37.16 16.56
N VAL A 119 -3.38 -35.91 16.67
CA VAL A 119 -2.19 -35.46 15.93
C VAL A 119 -0.99 -35.50 16.88
N LYS A 120 -0.28 -36.64 16.86
CA LYS A 120 1.02 -36.82 17.51
C LYS A 120 2.10 -36.24 16.59
N ASN A 121 2.38 -34.94 16.69
CA ASN A 121 3.67 -34.38 16.26
C ASN A 121 3.94 -33.06 16.99
N ALA A 122 5.00 -33.05 17.82
CA ALA A 122 5.39 -31.92 18.66
C ALA A 122 5.89 -30.72 17.83
N GLU A 123 6.42 -30.96 16.63
CA GLU A 123 6.91 -29.94 15.71
C GLU A 123 5.77 -29.11 15.10
N MET A 124 4.68 -29.74 14.63
CA MET A 124 3.50 -29.03 14.12
C MET A 124 2.84 -28.18 15.22
N LYS A 125 2.80 -28.64 16.47
CA LYS A 125 2.30 -27.81 17.59
C LYS A 125 3.16 -26.57 17.85
N LYS A 126 4.49 -26.66 17.66
CA LYS A 126 5.39 -25.50 17.78
C LYS A 126 5.22 -24.52 16.62
N VAL A 127 5.07 -24.99 15.38
CA VAL A 127 4.84 -24.14 14.21
C VAL A 127 3.51 -23.40 14.34
N VAL A 128 2.43 -24.09 14.70
CA VAL A 128 1.10 -23.48 14.89
C VAL A 128 1.12 -22.43 16.01
N LYS A 129 1.77 -22.71 17.16
CA LYS A 129 1.93 -21.72 18.24
C LYS A 129 2.75 -20.50 17.79
N LYS A 130 3.82 -20.70 17.01
CA LYS A 130 4.67 -19.62 16.50
C LYS A 130 3.90 -18.74 15.52
N GLU A 131 3.11 -19.32 14.61
CA GLU A 131 2.25 -18.57 13.69
C GLU A 131 1.15 -17.77 14.40
N VAL A 132 0.56 -18.32 15.46
CA VAL A 132 -0.44 -17.62 16.29
C VAL A 132 0.19 -16.41 16.98
N ASN A 133 1.36 -16.58 17.62
CA ASN A 133 2.07 -15.47 18.26
C ASN A 133 2.47 -14.37 17.26
N ILE A 134 2.96 -14.73 16.06
CA ILE A 134 3.33 -13.76 15.01
C ILE A 134 2.09 -12.96 14.55
N LYS A 135 0.93 -13.61 14.46
CA LYS A 135 -0.33 -12.94 14.11
C LYS A 135 -0.84 -12.03 15.23
N GLU A 136 -0.66 -12.41 16.50
CA GLU A 136 -1.02 -11.57 17.66
C GLU A 136 -0.09 -10.35 17.79
N GLU A 137 1.22 -10.52 17.65
CA GLU A 137 2.18 -9.40 17.63
C GLU A 137 1.91 -8.45 16.45
N SER A 138 1.56 -9.00 15.29
CA SER A 138 1.18 -8.21 14.12
C SER A 138 -0.15 -7.48 14.31
N ARG A 139 -1.07 -8.03 15.11
CA ARG A 139 -2.37 -7.41 15.45
C ARG A 139 -2.18 -6.18 16.34
N HIS A 140 -1.29 -6.26 17.34
CA HIS A 140 -1.00 -5.16 18.27
C HIS A 140 -0.57 -3.86 17.54
N LYS A 141 0.04 -3.99 16.35
CA LYS A 141 0.42 -2.83 15.50
C LYS A 141 -0.77 -1.98 15.06
N TYR A 142 -1.99 -2.53 15.09
CA TYR A 142 -3.21 -1.85 14.64
C TYR A 142 -4.10 -1.36 15.77
N GLU A 143 -3.67 -1.48 17.04
CA GLU A 143 -4.49 -1.12 18.20
C GLU A 143 -5.01 0.32 18.17
N GLN A 144 -4.15 1.26 17.76
CA GLN A 144 -4.52 2.67 17.59
C GLN A 144 -5.61 2.91 16.54
N TYR A 145 -5.90 1.91 15.70
CA TYR A 145 -6.94 1.97 14.68
C TYR A 145 -8.19 1.15 15.05
N PHE A 146 -8.23 0.50 16.23
CA PHE A 146 -9.43 -0.21 16.67
C PHE A 146 -10.51 0.78 17.10
N ASN A 147 -11.75 0.52 16.69
CA ASN A 147 -12.95 1.30 17.05
C ASN A 147 -12.76 2.82 16.90
N SER A 148 -12.06 3.22 15.84
CA SER A 148 -11.65 4.59 15.59
C SER A 148 -12.47 5.19 14.45
N ASN A 149 -12.57 6.51 14.43
CA ASN A 149 -13.20 7.23 13.34
C ASN A 149 -12.32 8.39 12.88
N PHE A 150 -12.28 8.60 11.57
CA PHE A 150 -11.43 9.57 10.91
C PHE A 150 -12.27 10.41 9.96
N ASN A 151 -12.13 11.72 10.01
CA ASN A 151 -12.74 12.58 9.01
C ASN A 151 -12.10 12.33 7.64
N VAL A 152 -12.89 11.98 6.62
CA VAL A 152 -12.36 11.65 5.29
C VAL A 152 -11.61 12.81 4.63
N CYS A 153 -11.91 14.06 4.99
CA CYS A 153 -11.22 15.23 4.44
C CYS A 153 -9.84 15.46 5.08
N TYR A 154 -9.63 14.99 6.31
CA TYR A 154 -8.44 15.31 7.13
C TYR A 154 -7.58 14.09 7.47
N ILE A 155 -8.04 12.88 7.15
CA ILE A 155 -7.26 11.65 7.36
C ILE A 155 -5.92 11.74 6.62
N LYS A 156 -4.83 11.39 7.32
CA LYS A 156 -3.48 11.49 6.78
C LYS A 156 -3.17 10.31 5.84
N PRO A 157 -2.37 10.51 4.78
CA PRO A 157 -1.93 9.45 3.87
C PRO A 157 -1.45 8.16 4.56
N HIS A 158 -0.53 8.27 5.54
CA HIS A 158 0.00 7.10 6.24
C HIS A 158 -1.07 6.34 7.06
N GLN A 159 -2.08 7.04 7.58
CA GLN A 159 -3.21 6.41 8.28
C GLN A 159 -4.06 5.60 7.30
N VAL A 160 -4.32 6.14 6.09
CA VAL A 160 -5.05 5.43 5.05
C VAL A 160 -4.32 4.14 4.66
N LEU A 161 -3.00 4.17 4.47
CA LEU A 161 -2.23 2.97 4.14
C LEU A 161 -2.22 1.94 5.28
N ALA A 162 -2.03 2.39 6.52
CA ALA A 162 -2.11 1.52 7.69
C ALA A 162 -3.47 0.83 7.79
N ILE A 163 -4.56 1.57 7.59
CA ILE A 163 -5.93 1.05 7.62
C ILE A 163 -6.16 0.06 6.48
N ASN A 164 -5.74 0.39 5.25
CA ASN A 164 -5.88 -0.49 4.10
C ASN A 164 -5.11 -1.80 4.28
N ARG A 165 -3.87 -1.73 4.79
CA ARG A 165 -3.07 -2.92 5.13
C ARG A 165 -3.73 -3.74 6.25
N GLY A 166 -4.25 -3.08 7.28
CA GLY A 166 -4.98 -3.72 8.37
C GLY A 166 -6.26 -4.42 7.91
N GLU A 167 -6.98 -3.83 6.95
CA GLU A 167 -8.16 -4.41 6.30
C GLU A 167 -7.79 -5.63 5.45
N HIS A 168 -6.77 -5.50 4.59
CA HIS A 168 -6.26 -6.60 3.77
C HIS A 168 -5.86 -7.82 4.62
N ASN A 169 -5.19 -7.56 5.74
CA ASN A 169 -4.76 -8.59 6.69
C ASN A 169 -5.88 -9.07 7.62
N LYS A 170 -7.11 -8.57 7.46
CA LYS A 170 -8.31 -8.94 8.24
C LYS A 170 -8.17 -8.66 9.74
N PHE A 171 -7.37 -7.66 10.11
CA PHE A 171 -7.30 -7.14 11.48
C PHE A 171 -8.32 -6.02 11.71
N LEU A 172 -8.64 -5.27 10.65
CA LEU A 172 -9.61 -4.18 10.66
C LEU A 172 -10.77 -4.49 9.70
N ALA A 173 -11.97 -4.04 10.06
CA ALA A 173 -13.06 -3.83 9.12
C ALA A 173 -13.25 -2.32 8.94
N VAL A 174 -13.45 -1.88 7.69
CA VAL A 174 -13.56 -0.46 7.36
C VAL A 174 -14.93 -0.16 6.78
N LYS A 175 -15.57 0.89 7.27
CA LYS A 175 -16.83 1.42 6.76
C LYS A 175 -16.69 2.93 6.53
N ILE A 176 -17.27 3.43 5.44
CA ILE A 176 -17.51 4.87 5.29
C ILE A 176 -18.90 5.16 5.85
N ASP A 177 -18.94 5.98 6.89
CA ASP A 177 -20.15 6.48 7.52
C ASP A 177 -20.55 7.80 6.86
N VAL A 178 -21.72 7.79 6.22
CA VAL A 178 -22.27 8.93 5.48
C VAL A 178 -23.50 9.42 6.24
N PRO A 179 -23.50 10.65 6.78
CA PRO A 179 -24.62 11.17 7.57
C PRO A 179 -25.93 11.27 6.78
N ASP A 180 -27.07 11.08 7.44
CA ASP A 180 -28.41 11.15 6.83
C ASP A 180 -28.70 12.49 6.15
N LYS A 181 -28.10 13.59 6.64
CA LYS A 181 -28.18 14.91 6.00
C LYS A 181 -27.73 14.88 4.53
N VAL A 182 -26.76 14.03 4.19
CA VAL A 182 -26.29 13.87 2.80
C VAL A 182 -27.40 13.27 1.94
N LYS A 183 -28.15 12.28 2.46
CA LYS A 183 -29.34 11.72 1.80
C LYS A 183 -30.39 12.80 1.56
N SER A 184 -30.76 13.55 2.60
CA SER A 184 -31.76 14.62 2.47
C SER A 184 -31.34 15.70 1.45
N MET A 185 -30.05 16.02 1.37
CA MET A 185 -29.54 16.96 0.37
C MET A 185 -29.61 16.40 -1.05
N TYR A 186 -29.29 15.11 -1.24
CA TYR A 186 -29.42 14.43 -2.52
C TYR A 186 -30.89 14.38 -2.98
N GLU A 187 -31.78 13.95 -2.07
CA GLU A 187 -33.22 13.84 -2.35
C GLU A 187 -33.81 15.20 -2.72
N ARG A 188 -33.45 16.28 -1.99
CA ARG A 188 -33.87 17.65 -2.32
C ARG A 188 -33.40 18.09 -3.70
N GLN A 189 -32.13 17.86 -4.04
CA GLN A 189 -31.57 18.24 -5.34
C GLN A 189 -32.23 17.46 -6.49
N CYS A 190 -32.42 16.15 -6.34
CA CYS A 190 -33.12 15.35 -7.34
C CYS A 190 -34.59 15.74 -7.47
N SER A 191 -35.26 16.06 -6.37
CA SER A 191 -36.67 16.47 -6.40
C SER A 191 -36.91 17.74 -7.22
N GLN A 192 -35.97 18.70 -7.16
CA GLN A 192 -36.03 19.91 -8.00
C GLN A 192 -36.00 19.58 -9.50
N ASN A 193 -35.33 18.50 -9.90
CA ASN A 193 -35.23 18.10 -11.30
C ASN A 193 -36.37 17.19 -11.76
N PHE A 194 -36.82 16.27 -10.91
CA PHE A 194 -37.73 15.18 -11.33
C PHE A 194 -39.18 15.36 -10.85
N ILE A 195 -39.45 16.22 -9.87
CA ILE A 195 -40.80 16.41 -9.30
C ILE A 195 -41.43 17.75 -9.72
N HIS A 196 -40.67 18.64 -10.38
CA HIS A 196 -41.13 19.99 -10.73
C HIS A 196 -42.41 20.07 -11.60
N ARG A 197 -42.82 18.98 -12.26
CA ARG A 197 -44.02 18.90 -13.12
C ARG A 197 -45.15 18.04 -12.52
N VAL A 198 -45.02 17.61 -11.28
CA VAL A 198 -45.95 16.68 -10.64
C VAL A 198 -46.79 17.41 -9.58
N HIS A 199 -48.11 17.25 -9.63
CA HIS A 199 -48.99 17.80 -8.59
C HIS A 199 -48.74 17.15 -7.23
N GLN A 200 -48.81 17.95 -6.17
CA GLN A 200 -48.63 17.48 -4.80
C GLN A 200 -49.69 16.44 -4.42
N GLY A 201 -49.28 15.43 -3.65
CA GLY A 201 -50.18 14.39 -3.15
C GLY A 201 -50.60 13.33 -4.17
N THR A 202 -50.06 13.37 -5.40
CA THR A 202 -50.38 12.37 -6.43
C THR A 202 -49.61 11.06 -6.23
N TYR A 203 -50.19 9.97 -6.75
CA TYR A 203 -49.55 8.65 -6.73
C TYR A 203 -48.21 8.65 -7.51
N ALA A 204 -48.14 9.36 -8.64
CA ALA A 204 -46.90 9.54 -9.40
C ALA A 204 -45.80 10.23 -8.58
N MET A 205 -46.14 11.24 -7.77
CA MET A 205 -45.19 11.89 -6.86
C MET A 205 -44.61 10.89 -5.85
N ASN A 206 -45.45 10.02 -5.29
CA ASN A 206 -45.01 8.99 -4.34
C ASN A 206 -44.03 8.01 -4.99
N ILE A 207 -44.33 7.51 -6.20
CA ILE A 207 -43.45 6.61 -6.95
C ILE A 207 -42.09 7.28 -7.23
N ILE A 208 -42.08 8.51 -7.73
CA ILE A 208 -40.84 9.23 -8.05
C ILE A 208 -40.04 9.50 -6.78
N THR A 209 -40.70 9.90 -5.69
CA THR A 209 -40.04 10.14 -4.39
C THR A 209 -39.38 8.88 -3.85
N GLN A 210 -40.09 7.74 -3.90
CA GLN A 210 -39.53 6.44 -3.53
C GLN A 210 -38.37 6.03 -4.45
N ALA A 211 -38.48 6.30 -5.75
CA ALA A 211 -37.41 6.02 -6.71
C ALA A 211 -36.16 6.89 -6.47
N ILE A 212 -36.32 8.15 -6.07
CA ILE A 212 -35.19 9.01 -5.67
C ILE A 212 -34.49 8.44 -4.43
N SER A 213 -35.26 7.99 -3.43
CA SER A 213 -34.71 7.40 -2.22
C SER A 213 -33.97 6.08 -2.52
N ASP A 214 -34.55 5.21 -3.35
CA ASP A 214 -33.90 3.98 -3.83
C ASP A 214 -32.65 4.27 -4.66
N ALA A 215 -32.68 5.31 -5.52
CA ALA A 215 -31.50 5.74 -6.27
C ALA A 215 -30.36 6.14 -5.34
N TYR A 216 -30.66 6.77 -4.20
CA TYR A 216 -29.64 7.10 -3.21
C TYR A 216 -29.10 5.86 -2.51
N ASP A 217 -29.97 5.09 -1.85
CA ASP A 217 -29.58 4.00 -0.96
C ASP A 217 -28.88 2.87 -1.72
N ARG A 218 -29.39 2.51 -2.90
CA ARG A 218 -28.90 1.36 -3.67
C ARG A 218 -27.77 1.71 -4.63
N LEU A 219 -27.72 2.93 -5.15
CA LEU A 219 -26.81 3.29 -6.24
C LEU A 219 -25.84 4.42 -5.86
N ALA A 220 -26.35 5.60 -5.49
CA ALA A 220 -25.54 6.79 -5.28
C ALA A 220 -24.62 6.67 -4.06
N GLN A 221 -25.13 6.27 -2.90
CA GLN A 221 -24.33 6.12 -1.69
C GLN A 221 -23.26 5.02 -1.85
N PRO A 222 -23.57 3.81 -2.35
CA PRO A 222 -22.53 2.80 -2.61
C PRO A 222 -21.48 3.23 -3.64
N GLN A 223 -21.86 4.00 -4.67
CA GLN A 223 -20.89 4.57 -5.61
C GLN A 223 -20.02 5.64 -4.94
N MET A 224 -20.61 6.54 -4.16
CA MET A 224 -19.91 7.58 -3.42
C MET A 224 -18.88 6.98 -2.45
N ILE A 225 -19.26 5.94 -1.69
CA ILE A 225 -18.36 5.24 -0.78
C ILE A 225 -17.16 4.65 -1.54
N ARG A 226 -17.40 3.98 -2.68
CA ARG A 226 -16.32 3.43 -3.53
C ARG A 226 -15.41 4.53 -4.08
N LEU A 227 -15.99 5.65 -4.51
CA LEU A 227 -15.24 6.81 -5.00
C LEU A 227 -14.35 7.39 -3.89
N ILE A 228 -14.91 7.64 -2.69
CA ILE A 228 -14.16 8.12 -1.52
C ILE A 228 -12.99 7.19 -1.20
N ARG A 229 -13.24 5.88 -1.08
CA ARG A 229 -12.18 4.89 -0.79
C ARG A 229 -11.09 4.93 -1.87
N SER A 230 -11.47 4.99 -3.14
CA SER A 230 -10.51 5.05 -4.26
C SER A 230 -9.66 6.32 -4.22
N GLU A 231 -10.26 7.48 -3.98
CA GLU A 231 -9.55 8.76 -3.94
C GLU A 231 -8.62 8.86 -2.73
N LEU A 232 -9.05 8.39 -1.56
CA LEU A 232 -8.21 8.31 -0.36
C LEU A 232 -6.99 7.42 -0.59
N THR A 233 -7.20 6.22 -1.16
CA THR A 233 -6.12 5.28 -1.46
C THR A 233 -5.14 5.88 -2.47
N LYS A 234 -5.62 6.42 -3.60
CA LYS A 234 -4.75 7.04 -4.63
C LYS A 234 -3.94 8.21 -4.08
N LYS A 235 -4.57 9.06 -3.25
CA LYS A 235 -3.87 10.18 -2.60
C LYS A 235 -2.79 9.68 -1.65
N ALA A 236 -3.08 8.60 -0.91
CA ALA A 236 -2.15 8.02 0.04
C ALA A 236 -0.96 7.35 -0.67
N GLU A 237 -1.22 6.55 -1.70
CA GLU A 237 -0.20 5.91 -2.55
C GLU A 237 0.73 6.94 -3.16
N LYS A 238 0.16 7.99 -3.79
CA LYS A 238 0.95 9.08 -4.39
C LYS A 238 1.89 9.74 -3.38
N ALA A 239 1.35 10.15 -2.23
CA ALA A 239 2.15 10.81 -1.19
C ALA A 239 3.26 9.89 -0.65
N SER A 240 3.00 8.58 -0.53
CA SER A 240 4.01 7.62 -0.08
C SER A 240 5.08 7.37 -1.12
N ILE A 241 4.73 7.26 -2.41
CA ILE A 241 5.69 7.15 -3.50
C ILE A 241 6.61 8.37 -3.54
N GLU A 242 6.09 9.59 -3.34
CA GLU A 242 6.92 10.80 -3.26
C GLU A 242 7.93 10.76 -2.10
N VAL A 243 7.52 10.24 -0.93
CA VAL A 243 8.42 10.02 0.21
C VAL A 243 9.48 8.96 -0.12
N PHE A 244 9.09 7.86 -0.76
CA PHE A 244 10.01 6.79 -1.16
C PHE A 244 11.04 7.29 -2.18
N ALA A 245 10.61 8.07 -3.16
CA ALA A 245 11.47 8.73 -4.13
C ALA A 245 12.48 9.67 -3.43
N THR A 246 12.01 10.48 -2.48
CA THR A 246 12.87 11.39 -1.71
C THR A 246 13.90 10.61 -0.87
N ASN A 247 13.48 9.55 -0.20
CA ASN A 247 14.36 8.71 0.60
C ASN A 247 15.41 8.01 -0.26
N LEU A 248 15.01 7.47 -1.42
CA LEU A 248 15.93 6.86 -2.37
C LEU A 248 16.97 7.87 -2.86
N LYS A 249 16.52 9.07 -3.27
CA LYS A 249 17.41 10.15 -3.74
C LYS A 249 18.44 10.52 -2.68
N ASN A 250 18.01 10.68 -1.42
CA ASN A 250 18.91 10.97 -0.30
C ASN A 250 19.95 9.87 -0.07
N LEU A 251 19.54 8.61 -0.25
CA LEU A 251 20.44 7.47 -0.09
C LEU A 251 21.46 7.38 -1.22
N LEU A 252 21.02 7.56 -2.47
CA LEU A 252 21.87 7.54 -3.66
C LEU A 252 22.88 8.70 -3.70
N LEU A 253 22.46 9.88 -3.22
CA LEU A 253 23.30 11.09 -3.18
C LEU A 253 24.02 11.28 -1.84
N ALA A 254 24.08 10.25 -1.00
CA ALA A 254 24.87 10.29 0.23
C ALA A 254 26.35 10.50 -0.11
N SER A 255 27.05 11.31 0.70
CA SER A 255 28.44 11.67 0.43
C SER A 255 29.36 10.43 0.49
N PRO A 256 30.15 10.15 -0.56
CA PRO A 256 31.06 9.01 -0.59
C PRO A 256 32.32 9.23 0.26
N VAL A 257 32.84 8.17 0.89
CA VAL A 257 34.10 8.20 1.64
C VAL A 257 35.23 7.61 0.78
N LYS A 258 35.72 8.41 -0.18
CA LYS A 258 36.74 8.00 -1.14
C LYS A 258 38.14 7.92 -0.52
N GLY A 259 38.97 7.05 -1.09
CA GLY A 259 40.40 7.00 -0.78
C GLY A 259 40.78 6.31 0.52
N LYS A 260 39.82 5.66 1.22
CA LYS A 260 40.06 5.02 2.52
C LYS A 260 39.95 3.51 2.46
N CYS A 261 40.76 2.82 3.27
CA CYS A 261 40.59 1.40 3.52
C CYS A 261 39.43 1.19 4.53
N ILE A 262 38.39 0.45 4.11
CA ILE A 262 37.13 0.30 4.85
C ILE A 262 36.99 -1.15 5.34
N LEU A 263 36.68 -1.31 6.62
CA LEU A 263 36.25 -2.57 7.22
C LEU A 263 34.73 -2.56 7.34
N GLY A 264 34.06 -3.28 6.43
CA GLY A 264 32.62 -3.53 6.47
C GLY A 264 32.27 -4.61 7.48
N LEU A 265 31.27 -4.33 8.32
CA LEU A 265 30.72 -5.20 9.32
C LEU A 265 29.21 -5.32 9.07
N ASP A 266 28.78 -6.52 8.70
CA ASP A 266 27.37 -6.94 8.65
C ASP A 266 27.01 -7.59 10.00
N PRO A 267 26.30 -6.89 10.90
CA PRO A 267 26.06 -7.36 12.25
C PRO A 267 25.23 -8.64 12.34
N GLY A 268 25.52 -9.46 13.36
CA GLY A 268 24.72 -10.64 13.64
C GLY A 268 24.96 -11.20 15.03
N PHE A 269 23.96 -11.90 15.56
CA PHE A 269 24.07 -12.63 16.83
C PHE A 269 24.64 -14.04 16.59
N LYS A 270 23.78 -15.07 16.60
CA LYS A 270 24.17 -16.48 16.52
C LYS A 270 24.95 -16.86 15.25
N ASN A 271 24.69 -16.17 14.14
CA ASN A 271 25.33 -16.44 12.86
C ASN A 271 26.64 -15.66 12.67
N GLY A 272 27.14 -15.00 13.72
CA GLY A 272 28.30 -14.11 13.68
C GLY A 272 28.07 -12.83 12.88
N CYS A 273 28.99 -11.88 13.05
CA CYS A 273 29.10 -10.69 12.22
C CYS A 273 30.01 -11.01 11.02
N LYS A 274 29.56 -10.70 9.81
CA LYS A 274 30.37 -10.91 8.61
C LYS A 274 31.23 -9.69 8.39
N VAL A 275 32.49 -9.91 8.09
CA VAL A 275 33.50 -8.87 7.91
C VAL A 275 34.01 -8.93 6.47
N ALA A 276 34.14 -7.76 5.86
CA ALA A 276 34.84 -7.59 4.59
C ALA A 276 35.76 -6.37 4.68
N VAL A 277 37.02 -6.53 4.27
CA VAL A 277 37.97 -5.42 4.17
C VAL A 277 38.12 -5.07 2.70
N ILE A 278 37.90 -3.80 2.36
CA ILE A 278 38.11 -3.26 1.02
C ILE A 278 39.16 -2.15 1.04
N THR A 279 39.95 -2.08 -0.03
CA THR A 279 40.92 -1.02 -0.24
C THR A 279 40.23 0.30 -0.62
N ALA A 280 41.03 1.37 -0.71
CA ALA A 280 40.62 2.68 -1.22
C ALA A 280 39.97 2.66 -2.62
N THR A 281 40.16 1.59 -3.41
CA THR A 281 39.57 1.41 -4.74
C THR A 281 38.37 0.45 -4.75
N GLY A 282 37.99 -0.12 -3.61
CA GLY A 282 36.89 -1.08 -3.50
C GLY A 282 37.24 -2.54 -3.79
N GLN A 283 38.53 -2.84 -4.00
CA GLN A 283 39.02 -4.23 -4.09
C GLN A 283 38.97 -4.91 -2.73
N ILE A 284 38.49 -6.15 -2.71
CA ILE A 284 38.37 -6.95 -1.48
C ILE A 284 39.72 -7.59 -1.18
N VAL A 285 40.21 -7.40 0.04
CA VAL A 285 41.51 -7.95 0.49
C VAL A 285 41.36 -9.00 1.57
N HIS A 286 40.24 -8.99 2.31
CA HIS A 286 39.96 -10.01 3.33
C HIS A 286 38.46 -10.15 3.58
N THR A 287 38.03 -11.34 3.95
CA THR A 287 36.68 -11.60 4.45
C THR A 287 36.71 -12.66 5.53
N GLU A 288 35.92 -12.49 6.59
CA GLU A 288 35.86 -13.44 7.69
C GLU A 288 34.51 -13.34 8.42
N ILE A 289 34.18 -14.33 9.23
CA ILE A 289 33.05 -14.27 10.17
C ILE A 289 33.61 -14.22 11.59
N VAL A 290 33.24 -13.18 12.33
CA VAL A 290 33.63 -12.98 13.73
C VAL A 290 32.42 -13.10 14.64
N TYR A 291 32.61 -13.63 15.85
CA TYR A 291 31.53 -13.93 16.79
C TYR A 291 31.56 -13.02 18.01
N ILE A 292 31.62 -11.70 17.79
CA ILE A 292 31.74 -10.68 18.85
C ILE A 292 30.54 -10.61 19.81
N HIS A 293 29.37 -11.07 19.37
CA HIS A 293 28.12 -11.07 20.15
C HIS A 293 27.70 -12.46 20.64
N ASP A 294 28.47 -13.51 20.34
CA ASP A 294 28.20 -14.84 20.87
C ASP A 294 28.73 -14.96 22.30
N TYR A 295 27.92 -15.49 23.21
CA TYR A 295 28.34 -15.74 24.59
C TYR A 295 29.28 -16.94 24.71
N LYS A 296 29.29 -17.83 23.70
CA LYS A 296 30.15 -19.02 23.68
C LYS A 296 31.52 -18.78 23.07
N SER A 297 31.70 -17.67 22.35
CA SER A 297 32.96 -17.36 21.70
C SER A 297 33.98 -16.82 22.71
N ASN A 298 35.26 -17.03 22.42
CA ASN A 298 36.32 -16.36 23.16
C ASN A 298 36.42 -14.90 22.69
N LYS A 299 35.89 -13.97 23.48
CA LYS A 299 35.85 -12.54 23.15
C LYS A 299 37.24 -11.94 22.90
N TYR A 300 38.28 -12.45 23.55
CA TYR A 300 39.65 -11.98 23.34
C TYR A 300 40.15 -12.35 21.95
N ASP A 301 39.95 -13.61 21.53
CA ASP A 301 40.39 -14.09 20.22
C ASP A 301 39.65 -13.36 19.09
N GLU A 302 38.34 -13.15 19.24
CA GLU A 302 37.53 -12.41 18.26
C GLU A 302 37.94 -10.92 18.17
N LYS A 303 38.30 -10.30 19.30
CA LYS A 303 38.88 -8.95 19.34
C LYS A 303 40.23 -8.91 18.60
N MET A 304 41.10 -9.88 18.86
CA MET A 304 42.43 -9.95 18.25
C MET A 304 42.36 -10.16 16.74
N LYS A 305 41.42 -10.95 16.23
CA LYS A 305 41.16 -11.08 14.78
C LYS A 305 40.87 -9.73 14.13
N ILE A 306 39.97 -8.94 14.74
CA ILE A 306 39.62 -7.61 14.23
C ILE A 306 40.84 -6.68 14.25
N LEU A 307 41.61 -6.66 15.35
CA LEU A 307 42.82 -5.83 15.43
C LEU A 307 43.90 -6.24 14.44
N GLN A 308 44.05 -7.55 14.19
CA GLN A 308 44.96 -8.06 13.18
C GLN A 308 44.55 -7.59 11.79
N MET A 309 43.27 -7.68 11.42
CA MET A 309 42.76 -7.17 10.13
C MET A 309 43.02 -5.66 9.99
N ILE A 310 42.73 -4.87 11.03
CA ILE A 310 42.95 -3.42 11.01
C ILE A 310 44.42 -3.10 10.74
N LYS A 311 45.34 -3.74 11.48
CA LYS A 311 46.77 -3.50 11.37
C LYS A 311 47.36 -4.00 10.06
N GLN A 312 46.94 -5.20 9.61
CA GLN A 312 47.46 -5.83 8.41
C GLN A 312 47.08 -5.07 7.13
N TYR A 313 45.85 -4.57 7.06
CA TYR A 313 45.33 -3.91 5.86
C TYR A 313 45.26 -2.38 5.97
N GLY A 314 45.67 -1.81 7.11
CA GLY A 314 45.65 -0.37 7.34
C GLY A 314 44.23 0.21 7.28
N CYS A 315 43.26 -0.45 7.91
CA CYS A 315 41.87 0.00 7.90
C CYS A 315 41.74 1.35 8.62
N GLU A 316 40.97 2.28 8.04
CA GLU A 316 40.82 3.64 8.57
C GLU A 316 39.41 3.92 9.08
N ILE A 317 38.41 3.16 8.61
CA ILE A 317 37.02 3.37 8.98
C ILE A 317 36.23 2.06 9.00
N PHE A 318 35.30 1.96 9.93
CA PHE A 318 34.30 0.90 9.97
C PHE A 318 33.02 1.32 9.24
N ALA A 319 32.48 0.45 8.39
CA ALA A 319 31.13 0.55 7.85
C ALA A 319 30.25 -0.49 8.54
N ILE A 320 29.26 -0.07 9.33
CA ILE A 320 28.41 -0.97 10.13
C ILE A 320 27.00 -1.00 9.53
N GLY A 321 26.51 -2.18 9.17
CA GLY A 321 25.12 -2.36 8.70
C GLY A 321 24.10 -1.97 9.77
N ASN A 322 23.02 -1.27 9.39
CA ASN A 322 21.97 -0.79 10.29
C ASN A 322 20.90 -1.84 10.67
N GLY A 323 21.19 -3.13 10.47
CA GLY A 323 20.28 -4.23 10.75
C GLY A 323 20.31 -4.80 12.16
N VAL A 324 20.08 -6.11 12.22
CA VAL A 324 20.00 -6.87 13.47
C VAL A 324 21.36 -6.85 14.17
N ALA A 325 21.38 -6.50 15.46
CA ALA A 325 22.61 -6.33 16.25
C ALA A 325 23.46 -5.08 15.88
N CYS A 326 22.92 -4.12 15.13
CA CYS A 326 23.63 -2.87 14.81
C CYS A 326 24.07 -2.12 16.07
N ARG A 327 23.15 -1.92 17.04
CA ARG A 327 23.42 -1.15 18.26
C ARG A 327 24.51 -1.79 19.12
N GLU A 328 24.46 -3.12 19.24
CA GLU A 328 25.45 -3.92 19.95
C GLU A 328 26.81 -3.83 19.25
N SER A 329 26.83 -3.90 17.91
CA SER A 329 28.05 -3.79 17.10
C SER A 329 28.67 -2.40 17.15
N GLU A 330 27.84 -1.34 17.09
CA GLU A 330 28.26 0.04 17.25
C GLU A 330 28.90 0.28 18.62
N THR A 331 28.27 -0.23 19.69
CA THR A 331 28.80 -0.14 21.05
C THR A 331 30.15 -0.86 21.15
N TYR A 332 30.24 -2.07 20.59
CA TYR A 332 31.48 -2.84 20.56
C TYR A 332 32.60 -2.10 19.81
N VAL A 333 32.33 -1.61 18.59
CA VAL A 333 33.33 -0.89 17.76
C VAL A 333 33.77 0.41 18.43
N SER A 334 32.84 1.17 19.01
CA SER A 334 33.18 2.39 19.77
C SER A 334 34.09 2.09 20.95
N ASN A 335 33.84 1.02 21.70
CA ASN A 335 34.68 0.63 22.83
C ASN A 335 36.05 0.13 22.36
N LEU A 336 36.09 -0.68 21.29
CA LEU A 336 37.33 -1.16 20.69
C LEU A 336 38.24 0.00 20.27
N ILE A 337 37.69 1.00 19.58
CA ILE A 337 38.44 2.19 19.14
C ILE A 337 39.03 2.94 20.34
N LYS A 338 38.27 3.08 21.43
CA LYS A 338 38.72 3.78 22.65
C LYS A 338 39.76 2.99 23.43
N GLU A 339 39.53 1.71 23.67
CA GLU A 339 40.40 0.82 24.44
C GLU A 339 41.77 0.66 23.78
N GLU A 340 41.80 0.51 22.46
CA GLU A 340 43.02 0.25 21.68
C GLU A 340 43.63 1.52 21.08
N HIS A 341 43.09 2.69 21.44
CA HIS A 341 43.52 4.01 20.96
C HIS A 341 43.67 4.10 19.43
N LEU A 342 42.73 3.49 18.70
CA LEU A 342 42.75 3.45 17.24
C LEU A 342 42.41 4.81 16.65
N LYS A 343 43.16 5.24 15.63
CA LYS A 343 42.85 6.43 14.83
C LYS A 343 41.82 6.12 13.74
N MET A 344 40.69 5.52 14.12
CA MET A 344 39.63 5.10 13.20
C MET A 344 38.31 5.74 13.57
N ASN A 345 37.48 5.95 12.56
CA ASN A 345 36.07 6.33 12.73
C ASN A 345 35.17 5.12 12.43
N TYR A 346 33.87 5.23 12.75
CA TYR A 346 32.85 4.33 12.24
C TYR A 346 31.70 5.10 11.65
N CYS A 347 30.99 4.48 10.70
CA CYS A 347 29.77 5.00 10.10
C CYS A 347 28.74 3.89 10.01
N VAL A 348 27.50 4.20 10.37
CA VAL A 348 26.37 3.29 10.18
C VAL A 348 25.85 3.48 8.75
N VAL A 349 25.68 2.37 8.05
CA VAL A 349 25.33 2.30 6.64
C VAL A 349 24.03 1.53 6.48
N ASP A 350 23.15 1.98 5.59
CA ASP A 350 21.95 1.24 5.26
C ASP A 350 22.31 -0.10 4.62
N GLU A 351 21.86 -1.20 5.21
CA GLU A 351 22.05 -2.55 4.67
C GLU A 351 20.86 -3.01 3.81
N SER A 352 19.82 -2.19 3.67
CA SER A 352 18.62 -2.56 2.93
C SER A 352 18.96 -3.00 1.50
N GLY A 353 18.48 -4.18 1.11
CA GLY A 353 18.79 -4.80 -0.18
C GLY A 353 20.15 -5.51 -0.26
N ALA A 354 21.02 -5.45 0.75
CA ALA A 354 22.32 -6.16 0.71
C ALA A 354 22.14 -7.70 0.64
N SER A 355 21.11 -8.22 1.29
CA SER A 355 20.72 -9.64 1.20
C SER A 355 20.11 -10.02 -0.15
N ILE A 356 19.44 -9.09 -0.84
CA ILE A 356 18.94 -9.28 -2.21
C ILE A 356 20.13 -9.27 -3.18
N TYR A 357 21.05 -8.31 -3.01
CA TYR A 357 22.28 -8.23 -3.78
C TYR A 357 23.09 -9.51 -3.66
N SER A 358 23.32 -10.02 -2.46
CA SER A 358 24.25 -11.14 -2.25
C SER A 358 23.90 -12.44 -2.98
N VAL A 359 22.62 -12.67 -3.24
CA VAL A 359 22.10 -13.82 -3.99
C VAL A 359 21.76 -13.49 -5.45
N SER A 360 21.89 -12.23 -5.86
CA SER A 360 21.65 -11.79 -7.23
C SER A 360 22.67 -12.36 -8.22
N ASP A 361 22.28 -12.44 -9.48
CA ASP A 361 23.20 -12.87 -10.54
C ASP A 361 24.33 -11.87 -10.77
N GLN A 362 24.09 -10.59 -10.50
CA GLN A 362 25.14 -9.56 -10.52
C GLN A 362 26.22 -9.86 -9.48
N ALA A 363 25.86 -10.14 -8.23
CA ALA A 363 26.83 -10.48 -7.19
C ALA A 363 27.55 -11.81 -7.45
N LYS A 364 26.87 -12.80 -8.06
CA LYS A 364 27.51 -14.06 -8.48
C LYS A 364 28.57 -13.82 -9.56
N LYS A 365 28.32 -12.91 -10.50
CA LYS A 365 29.30 -12.52 -11.52
C LYS A 365 30.47 -11.73 -10.94
N GLU A 366 30.20 -10.78 -10.05
CA GLU A 366 31.24 -9.95 -9.42
C GLU A 366 32.10 -10.75 -8.43
N LEU A 367 31.50 -11.64 -7.64
CA LEU A 367 32.11 -12.30 -6.49
C LEU A 367 31.85 -13.82 -6.49
N PRO A 368 32.29 -14.55 -7.53
CA PRO A 368 31.90 -15.94 -7.76
C PRO A 368 32.37 -16.89 -6.65
N THR A 369 33.52 -16.62 -6.04
CA THR A 369 34.15 -17.47 -5.02
C THR A 369 33.71 -17.17 -3.60
N LEU A 370 33.05 -16.02 -3.35
CA LEU A 370 32.57 -15.67 -2.02
C LEU A 370 31.22 -16.31 -1.71
N ASP A 371 31.08 -16.78 -0.47
CA ASP A 371 29.79 -17.18 0.09
C ASP A 371 28.78 -16.02 0.09
N PRO A 372 27.49 -16.26 -0.21
CA PRO A 372 26.47 -15.21 -0.20
C PRO A 372 26.42 -14.40 1.10
N SER A 373 26.67 -14.99 2.26
CA SER A 373 26.65 -14.25 3.53
C SER A 373 27.75 -13.18 3.61
N LEU A 374 28.93 -13.42 3.01
CA LEU A 374 30.05 -12.48 3.01
C LEU A 374 29.90 -11.38 1.95
N ARG A 375 29.18 -11.64 0.86
CA ARG A 375 28.88 -10.63 -0.18
C ARG A 375 28.06 -9.45 0.37
N GLY A 376 27.24 -9.69 1.40
CA GLY A 376 26.51 -8.63 2.10
C GLY A 376 27.45 -7.63 2.77
N ALA A 377 28.43 -8.11 3.53
CA ALA A 377 29.45 -7.27 4.18
C ALA A 377 30.29 -6.47 3.18
N VAL A 378 30.60 -7.07 2.02
CA VAL A 378 31.27 -6.35 0.92
C VAL A 378 30.39 -5.20 0.41
N SER A 379 29.09 -5.43 0.23
CA SER A 379 28.18 -4.38 -0.22
C SER A 379 28.08 -3.24 0.80
N ILE A 380 28.01 -3.55 2.09
CA ILE A 380 28.02 -2.54 3.16
C ILE A 380 29.30 -1.68 3.11
N ALA A 381 30.46 -2.31 2.94
CA ALA A 381 31.73 -1.58 2.81
C ALA A 381 31.74 -0.67 1.57
N ARG A 382 31.33 -1.19 0.42
CA ARG A 382 31.30 -0.45 -0.85
C ARG A 382 30.28 0.67 -0.88
N ARG A 383 29.15 0.53 -0.18
CA ARG A 383 28.17 1.62 0.00
C ARG A 383 28.78 2.81 0.72
N LEU A 384 29.66 2.60 1.70
CA LEU A 384 30.36 3.73 2.35
C LEU A 384 31.37 4.38 1.41
N LEU A 385 32.05 3.58 0.58
CA LEU A 385 33.00 4.07 -0.41
C LEU A 385 32.33 4.93 -1.48
N ASP A 386 31.27 4.41 -2.09
CA ASP A 386 30.47 5.08 -3.13
C ASP A 386 29.01 4.56 -3.10
N PRO A 387 28.08 5.27 -2.43
CA PRO A 387 26.69 4.83 -2.30
C PRO A 387 26.00 4.62 -3.65
N LEU A 388 26.16 5.57 -4.58
CA LEU A 388 25.50 5.55 -5.88
C LEU A 388 25.95 4.31 -6.67
N ALA A 389 27.26 4.11 -6.82
CA ALA A 389 27.82 3.04 -7.63
C ALA A 389 27.49 1.63 -7.09
N GLU A 390 27.28 1.49 -5.78
CA GLU A 390 26.92 0.22 -5.16
C GLU A 390 25.41 -0.03 -5.13
N LEU A 391 24.58 1.00 -4.89
CA LEU A 391 23.13 0.86 -4.77
C LEU A 391 22.43 0.63 -6.12
N VAL A 392 22.97 1.16 -7.23
CA VAL A 392 22.41 0.94 -8.59
C VAL A 392 22.44 -0.53 -9.03
N LYS A 393 23.24 -1.38 -8.36
CA LYS A 393 23.31 -2.82 -8.62
C LYS A 393 22.08 -3.58 -8.13
N ILE A 394 21.19 -2.91 -7.39
CA ILE A 394 20.01 -3.49 -6.75
C ILE A 394 18.78 -2.86 -7.39
N GLU A 395 17.76 -3.67 -7.70
CA GLU A 395 16.50 -3.08 -8.17
C GLU A 395 15.94 -2.12 -7.11
N PRO A 396 15.54 -0.89 -7.48
CA PRO A 396 15.18 0.14 -6.51
C PRO A 396 14.05 -0.26 -5.55
N LYS A 397 13.13 -1.14 -5.99
CA LYS A 397 12.05 -1.69 -5.15
C LYS A 397 12.54 -2.58 -4.00
N HIS A 398 13.81 -2.99 -4.00
CA HIS A 398 14.43 -3.78 -2.94
C HIS A 398 15.31 -2.94 -2.01
N ILE A 399 15.50 -1.66 -2.33
CA ILE A 399 16.08 -0.68 -1.43
C ILE A 399 14.97 -0.25 -0.46
N GLY A 400 15.26 -0.28 0.84
CA GLY A 400 14.30 -0.09 1.91
C GLY A 400 13.91 1.37 2.09
N VAL A 401 13.11 1.91 1.17
CA VAL A 401 12.81 3.34 1.10
C VAL A 401 11.53 3.73 1.88
N GLY A 402 10.77 2.76 2.39
CA GLY A 402 9.78 3.00 3.43
C GLY A 402 8.85 1.84 3.82
N GLN A 403 8.06 2.05 4.88
CA GLN A 403 7.30 1.01 5.58
C GLN A 403 6.20 0.33 4.75
N TYR A 404 5.56 1.06 3.83
CA TYR A 404 4.40 0.59 3.04
C TYR A 404 4.76 0.33 1.57
N GLN A 405 6.05 0.20 1.25
CA GLN A 405 6.55 0.02 -0.11
C GLN A 405 5.91 -1.18 -0.83
N HIS A 406 5.72 -2.31 -0.14
CA HIS A 406 5.07 -3.49 -0.70
C HIS A 406 3.54 -3.37 -0.87
N ASP A 407 2.92 -2.33 -0.34
CA ASP A 407 1.47 -2.10 -0.54
C ASP A 407 1.18 -1.18 -1.73
N MET A 408 2.23 -0.65 -2.38
CA MET A 408 2.06 0.26 -3.52
C MET A 408 1.76 -0.50 -4.81
N PRO A 409 1.08 0.13 -5.79
CA PRO A 409 0.99 -0.41 -7.13
C PRO A 409 2.39 -0.60 -7.74
N GLU A 410 2.79 -1.86 -8.00
CA GLU A 410 4.16 -2.23 -8.37
C GLU A 410 4.69 -1.43 -9.58
N ASN A 411 3.87 -1.26 -10.62
CA ASN A 411 4.26 -0.51 -11.81
C ASN A 411 4.50 0.98 -11.52
N GLN A 412 3.67 1.61 -10.68
CA GLN A 412 3.83 3.04 -10.36
C GLN A 412 5.06 3.27 -9.48
N LEU A 413 5.27 2.39 -8.48
CA LEU A 413 6.45 2.44 -7.63
C LEU A 413 7.72 2.25 -8.47
N LYS A 414 7.76 1.23 -9.33
CA LYS A 414 8.92 0.94 -10.17
C LYS A 414 9.29 2.13 -11.04
N LEU A 415 8.33 2.64 -11.84
CA LEU A 415 8.58 3.80 -12.72
C LEU A 415 9.10 5.01 -11.94
N SER A 416 8.54 5.28 -10.75
CA SER A 416 8.97 6.41 -9.94
C SER A 416 10.38 6.23 -9.38
N LEU A 417 10.74 5.03 -8.92
CA LEU A 417 12.06 4.80 -8.35
C LEU A 417 13.15 4.69 -9.43
N ASP A 418 12.85 4.08 -10.58
CA ASP A 418 13.74 4.03 -11.74
C ASP A 418 14.06 5.45 -12.23
N SER A 419 13.05 6.33 -12.31
CA SER A 419 13.24 7.74 -12.66
C SER A 419 14.15 8.49 -11.67
N VAL A 420 14.10 8.16 -10.37
CA VAL A 420 14.99 8.76 -9.37
C VAL A 420 16.43 8.28 -9.56
N VAL A 421 16.64 6.99 -9.87
CA VAL A 421 17.97 6.46 -10.18
C VAL A 421 18.55 7.16 -11.39
N GLU A 422 17.79 7.25 -12.49
CA GLU A 422 18.19 7.94 -13.71
C GLU A 422 18.57 9.41 -13.44
N GLU A 423 17.75 10.12 -12.66
CA GLU A 423 18.02 11.50 -12.25
C GLU A 423 19.33 11.60 -11.45
N CYS A 424 19.55 10.71 -10.47
CA CYS A 424 20.74 10.74 -9.62
C CYS A 424 22.01 10.41 -10.40
N VAL A 425 21.98 9.39 -11.25
CA VAL A 425 23.11 9.00 -12.10
C VAL A 425 23.45 10.11 -13.09
N SER A 426 22.43 10.70 -13.73
CA SER A 426 22.61 11.82 -14.65
C SER A 426 23.16 13.07 -13.96
N PHE A 427 22.71 13.34 -12.73
CA PHE A 427 23.17 14.48 -11.93
C PHE A 427 24.63 14.36 -11.50
N VAL A 428 25.06 13.17 -11.06
CA VAL A 428 26.46 12.94 -10.63
C VAL A 428 27.39 12.77 -11.83
N GLY A 429 26.91 12.17 -12.92
CA GLY A 429 27.71 11.78 -14.07
C GLY A 429 28.47 10.48 -13.84
N VAL A 430 28.91 9.87 -14.95
CA VAL A 430 29.64 8.59 -14.93
C VAL A 430 30.91 8.71 -15.78
N ASP A 431 32.05 8.30 -15.24
CA ASP A 431 33.26 8.13 -16.02
C ASP A 431 33.18 6.80 -16.79
N VAL A 432 33.11 6.88 -18.12
CA VAL A 432 32.95 5.74 -19.01
C VAL A 432 34.10 4.73 -18.91
N ASN A 433 35.29 5.17 -18.47
CA ASN A 433 36.45 4.27 -18.34
C ASN A 433 36.43 3.44 -17.05
N THR A 434 35.68 3.88 -16.04
CA THR A 434 35.70 3.28 -14.69
C THR A 434 34.32 2.84 -14.20
N GLY A 435 33.24 3.31 -14.83
CA GLY A 435 31.86 2.97 -14.51
C GLY A 435 31.56 1.49 -14.74
N SER A 436 30.81 0.89 -13.81
CA SER A 436 30.32 -0.48 -13.96
C SER A 436 29.20 -0.56 -15.02
N GLU A 437 28.99 -1.73 -15.58
CA GLU A 437 27.85 -1.99 -16.49
C GLU A 437 26.52 -1.57 -15.85
N SER A 438 26.34 -1.83 -14.55
CA SER A 438 25.14 -1.47 -13.81
C SER A 438 24.93 0.04 -13.66
N LEU A 439 26.00 0.83 -13.67
CA LEU A 439 25.93 2.29 -13.57
C LEU A 439 25.73 2.96 -14.93
N LEU A 440 26.18 2.31 -16.02
CA LEU A 440 26.02 2.78 -17.39
C LEU A 440 24.66 2.43 -18.01
N ARG A 441 24.01 1.37 -17.50
CA ARG A 441 22.66 0.96 -17.88
C ARG A 441 21.61 1.87 -17.27
#